data_AF-A0AAE9ECB1-F1
#
_entry.id   AF-A0AAE9ECB1-F1
#
_cell.length_a   1.000
_cell.length_b   1.000
_cell.length_c   1.000
_cell.angle_alpha   90.00
_cell.angle_beta   90.00
_cell.angle_gamma   90.00
#
_symmetry.space_group_name_H-M   'P 1'
#
loop_
_entity.id
_entity.type
_entity.pdbx_description
1 polymer ?
#
loop_
_entity_poly.entity_id
_entity_poly.type
_entity_poly.pdbx_seq_one_letter_code
_entity_poly.pdbx_strand_id
1 'polypeptide(L)'
;MGDNNEEIGKNPKIDSQSEKFEILEKLNSQEQKFDEFAKKLQSIEESVSKIPKFDDDEKKTMMKFEKQLESLEKTMLLNNQNKKELKSEKRFALKHVFKNVTSLEEGGLCISEEEEHFNVKW
;
A
#
# COMPACT_ATOMS: atom_id res chain seq x y z
N MET A 1 -85.11 -54.61 -16.31
CA MET A 1 -85.56 -53.19 -16.27
C MET A 1 -84.46 -52.46 -15.55
N GLY A 2 -83.55 -51.80 -16.28
CA GLY A 2 -83.58 -50.35 -16.52
C GLY A 2 -82.67 -49.70 -15.47
N ASP A 3 -81.73 -48.81 -15.74
CA ASP A 3 -81.48 -47.97 -16.89
C ASP A 3 -79.99 -47.63 -17.00
N ASN A 4 -79.59 -47.33 -18.24
CA ASN A 4 -78.40 -46.56 -18.57
C ASN A 4 -78.44 -45.20 -17.83
N ASN A 5 -77.29 -44.59 -17.55
CA ASN A 5 -77.05 -43.25 -18.07
C ASN A 5 -75.59 -42.79 -17.92
N GLU A 6 -75.24 -42.14 -19.01
CA GLU A 6 -73.99 -41.57 -19.44
C GLU A 6 -73.77 -40.20 -18.79
N GLU A 7 -72.50 -39.77 -18.84
CA GLU A 7 -72.10 -38.37 -18.99
C GLU A 7 -72.17 -37.42 -17.78
N ILE A 8 -71.03 -36.83 -17.42
CA ILE A 8 -70.70 -35.45 -17.79
C ILE A 8 -69.32 -35.13 -17.22
N GLY A 9 -68.35 -35.00 -18.13
CA GLY A 9 -67.01 -34.55 -17.80
C GLY A 9 -66.99 -33.09 -17.33
N LYS A 10 -66.01 -32.76 -16.49
CA LYS A 10 -65.53 -31.38 -16.33
C LYS A 10 -64.00 -31.35 -16.16
N ASN A 11 -63.34 -31.20 -17.32
CA ASN A 11 -62.10 -30.47 -17.62
C ASN A 11 -61.02 -30.29 -16.53
N PRO A 12 -59.80 -30.84 -16.73
CA PRO A 12 -58.60 -30.34 -16.06
C PRO A 12 -58.06 -29.15 -16.88
N LYS A 13 -58.70 -27.98 -16.78
CA LYS A 13 -58.23 -26.77 -17.48
C LYS A 13 -57.87 -25.62 -16.54
N ILE A 14 -57.97 -25.85 -15.23
CA ILE A 14 -57.85 -24.79 -14.22
C ILE A 14 -56.42 -24.73 -13.64
N ASP A 15 -55.68 -25.85 -13.57
CA ASP A 15 -54.30 -25.84 -13.04
C ASP A 15 -53.29 -25.11 -13.94
N SER A 16 -53.43 -25.17 -15.27
CA SER A 16 -52.48 -24.54 -16.18
C SER A 16 -52.52 -23.01 -16.20
N GLN A 17 -53.60 -22.39 -15.72
CA GLN A 17 -53.75 -20.93 -15.75
C GLN A 17 -53.04 -20.28 -14.55
N SER A 18 -53.17 -20.87 -13.35
CA SER A 18 -52.50 -20.39 -12.14
C SER A 18 -50.96 -20.39 -12.28
N GLU A 19 -50.43 -21.49 -12.82
CA GLU A 19 -48.99 -21.66 -13.05
C GLU A 19 -48.44 -20.64 -14.06
N LYS A 20 -49.22 -20.30 -15.09
CA LYS A 20 -48.87 -19.26 -16.07
C LYS A 20 -48.83 -17.86 -15.47
N PHE A 21 -49.73 -17.53 -14.54
CA PHE A 21 -49.72 -16.23 -13.84
C PHE A 21 -48.50 -16.09 -12.92
N GLU A 22 -48.13 -17.17 -12.20
CA GLU A 22 -46.95 -17.17 -11.33
C GLU A 22 -45.64 -17.02 -12.13
N ILE A 23 -45.54 -17.67 -13.30
CA ILE A 23 -44.38 -17.51 -14.21
C ILE A 23 -44.29 -16.06 -14.73
N LEU A 24 -45.43 -15.45 -15.05
CA LEU A 24 -45.48 -14.08 -15.57
C LEU A 24 -45.05 -13.04 -14.53
N GLU A 25 -45.45 -13.24 -13.27
CA GLU A 25 -45.00 -12.42 -12.13
C GLU A 25 -43.49 -12.56 -11.89
N LYS A 26 -42.96 -13.79 -11.93
CA LYS A 26 -41.51 -14.07 -11.82
C LYS A 26 -40.71 -13.43 -12.96
N LEU A 27 -41.21 -13.49 -14.20
CA LEU A 27 -40.60 -12.85 -15.36
C LEU A 27 -40.52 -11.33 -15.18
N ASN A 28 -41.61 -10.69 -14.75
CA ASN A 28 -41.64 -9.26 -14.50
C ASN A 28 -40.69 -8.84 -13.36
N SER A 29 -40.62 -9.63 -12.28
CA SER A 29 -39.64 -9.42 -11.20
C SER A 29 -38.19 -9.52 -11.70
N GLN A 30 -37.92 -10.41 -12.65
CA GLN A 30 -36.60 -10.57 -13.25
C GLN A 30 -36.23 -9.39 -14.16
N GLU A 31 -37.18 -8.90 -14.97
CA GLU A 31 -37.01 -7.71 -15.82
C GLU A 31 -36.66 -6.48 -14.99
N GLN A 32 -37.37 -6.25 -13.88
CA GLN A 32 -37.06 -5.16 -12.94
C GLN A 32 -35.64 -5.28 -12.36
N LYS A 33 -35.15 -6.49 -12.07
CA LYS A 33 -33.77 -6.70 -11.60
C LYS A 33 -32.75 -6.35 -12.69
N PHE A 34 -33.02 -6.68 -13.95
CA PHE A 34 -32.16 -6.28 -15.06
C PHE A 34 -32.09 -4.76 -15.22
N ASP A 35 -33.21 -4.05 -15.06
CA ASP A 35 -33.22 -2.58 -15.08
C ASP A 35 -32.39 -1.98 -13.95
N GLU A 36 -32.44 -2.57 -12.76
CA GLU A 36 -31.61 -2.15 -11.63
C GLU A 36 -30.12 -2.39 -11.90
N PHE A 37 -29.77 -3.52 -12.52
CA PHE A 37 -28.39 -3.80 -12.96
C PHE A 37 -27.92 -2.82 -14.02
N ALA A 38 -28.76 -2.49 -15.02
CA ALA A 38 -28.43 -1.52 -16.06
C ALA A 38 -28.11 -0.14 -15.45
N LYS A 39 -28.93 0.32 -14.49
CA LYS A 39 -28.69 1.58 -13.76
C LYS A 39 -27.39 1.56 -12.97
N LYS A 40 -27.09 0.45 -12.27
CA LYS A 40 -25.83 0.30 -11.53
C LYS A 40 -24.61 0.30 -12.47
N LEU A 41 -24.70 -0.39 -13.61
CA LEU A 41 -23.64 -0.41 -14.62
C LEU A 41 -23.39 0.99 -15.19
N GLN A 42 -24.44 1.72 -15.54
CA GLN A 42 -24.31 3.10 -16.02
C GLN A 42 -23.70 4.01 -14.95
N SER A 43 -24.13 3.88 -13.69
CA SER A 43 -23.55 4.63 -12.57
C SER A 43 -22.05 4.35 -12.39
N ILE A 44 -21.61 3.10 -12.59
CA ILE A 44 -20.20 2.72 -12.54
C ILE A 44 -19.44 3.34 -13.73
N GLU A 45 -19.98 3.23 -14.94
CA GLU A 45 -19.38 3.79 -16.15
C GLU A 45 -19.16 5.30 -16.04
N GLU A 46 -20.15 6.04 -15.55
CA GLU A 46 -20.03 7.48 -15.27
C GLU A 46 -18.98 7.79 -14.21
N SER A 47 -18.86 6.94 -13.18
CA SER A 47 -17.83 7.12 -12.14
C SER A 47 -16.42 6.86 -12.65
N VAL A 48 -16.24 5.88 -13.54
CA VAL A 48 -14.95 5.56 -14.17
C VAL A 48 -14.54 6.62 -15.19
N SER A 49 -15.50 7.22 -15.90
CA SER A 49 -15.24 8.30 -16.86
C SER A 49 -14.68 9.58 -16.22
N LYS A 50 -14.92 9.77 -14.91
CA LYS A 50 -14.38 10.89 -14.11
C LYS A 50 -12.93 10.66 -13.66
N ILE A 51 -12.42 9.43 -13.76
CA ILE A 51 -11.03 9.14 -13.44
C ILE A 51 -10.17 9.82 -14.52
N PRO A 52 -9.25 10.73 -14.16
CA PRO A 52 -8.35 11.35 -15.13
C PRO A 52 -7.62 10.27 -15.92
N LYS A 53 -7.63 10.39 -17.25
CA LYS A 53 -6.77 9.57 -18.09
C LYS A 53 -5.36 10.08 -17.90
N PHE A 54 -4.47 9.21 -17.44
CA PHE A 54 -3.04 9.50 -17.43
C PHE A 54 -2.57 9.56 -18.89
N ASP A 55 -2.26 10.76 -19.34
CA ASP A 55 -1.62 10.98 -20.63
C ASP A 55 -0.24 10.30 -20.65
N ASP A 56 0.28 10.00 -21.84
CA ASP A 56 1.56 9.28 -21.99
C ASP A 56 2.73 10.02 -21.30
N ASP A 57 2.65 11.35 -21.19
CA ASP A 57 3.62 12.16 -20.46
C ASP A 57 3.57 11.94 -18.94
N GLU A 58 2.39 11.81 -18.34
CA GLU A 58 2.29 11.54 -16.90
C GLU A 58 2.80 10.14 -16.57
N LYS A 59 2.53 9.13 -17.41
CA LYS A 59 3.10 7.78 -17.26
C LYS A 59 4.62 7.80 -17.28
N LYS A 60 5.21 8.59 -18.17
CA LYS A 60 6.67 8.76 -18.24
C LYS A 60 7.24 9.39 -16.97
N THR A 61 6.53 10.36 -16.38
CA THR A 61 6.95 10.94 -15.09
C THR A 61 6.85 9.95 -13.94
N MET A 62 5.79 9.14 -13.89
CA MET A 62 5.59 8.12 -12.86
C MET A 62 6.68 7.04 -12.90
N MET A 63 7.00 6.55 -14.10
CA MET A 63 8.09 5.59 -14.31
C MET A 63 9.46 6.16 -13.87
N LYS A 64 9.68 7.46 -14.04
CA LYS A 64 10.90 8.14 -13.57
C LYS A 64 10.94 8.21 -12.04
N PHE A 65 9.82 8.50 -11.40
CA PHE A 65 9.72 8.49 -9.94
C PHE A 65 9.93 7.10 -9.35
N GLU A 66 9.32 6.06 -9.93
CA GLU A 66 9.53 4.66 -9.50
C GLU A 66 10.99 4.25 -9.55
N LYS A 67 11.69 4.56 -10.66
CA LYS A 67 13.11 4.27 -10.80
C LYS A 67 13.98 5.01 -9.78
N GLN A 68 13.60 6.25 -9.43
CA GLN A 68 14.27 7.01 -8.36
C GLN A 68 14.00 6.41 -6.98
N LEU A 69 12.78 5.96 -6.73
CA LEU A 69 12.36 5.33 -5.47
C LEU A 69 13.11 4.01 -5.25
N GLU A 70 13.20 3.17 -6.29
CA GLU A 70 13.96 1.93 -6.24
C GLU A 70 15.47 2.17 -6.07
N SER A 71 16.01 3.23 -6.70
CA SER A 71 17.39 3.64 -6.50
C SER A 71 17.66 4.10 -5.06
N LEU A 72 16.72 4.81 -4.44
CA LEU A 72 16.85 5.30 -3.05
C LEU A 72 16.72 4.15 -2.05
N GLU A 73 15.83 3.21 -2.29
CA GLU A 73 15.67 2.02 -1.46
C GLU A 73 16.94 1.16 -1.46
N LYS A 74 17.56 0.99 -2.64
CA LYS A 74 18.86 0.31 -2.77
C LYS A 74 19.97 1.03 -2.01
N THR A 75 20.03 2.37 -2.04
CA THR A 75 21.08 3.09 -1.28
C THR A 75 20.86 3.02 0.23
N MET A 76 19.62 3.04 0.73
CA MET A 76 19.34 2.86 2.15
C MET A 76 19.70 1.45 2.65
N LEU A 77 19.40 0.41 1.87
CA LEU A 77 19.78 -0.97 2.20
C LEU A 77 21.31 -1.16 2.20
N LEU A 78 22.00 -0.56 1.22
CA LEU A 78 23.47 -0.60 1.13
C LEU A 78 24.17 0.20 2.25
N ASN A 79 23.54 1.26 2.76
CA ASN A 79 24.10 2.02 3.89
C ASN A 79 24.13 1.18 5.19
N ASN A 80 23.14 0.29 5.38
CA ASN A 80 23.08 -0.59 6.53
C ASN A 80 23.96 -1.84 6.39
N GLN A 81 24.29 -2.23 5.15
CA GLN A 81 25.26 -3.31 4.83
C GLN A 81 26.71 -2.83 4.82
N ASN A 82 26.95 -1.51 4.72
CA ASN A 82 28.24 -0.88 5.03
C ASN A 82 28.47 -0.71 6.54
N LYS A 83 27.88 -1.57 7.38
CA LYS A 83 28.60 -2.10 8.56
C LYS A 83 29.83 -2.91 8.10
N LYS A 84 30.74 -2.28 7.34
CA LYS A 84 32.16 -2.46 7.69
C LYS A 84 32.17 -2.14 9.16
N GLU A 85 32.51 -3.13 9.99
CA GLU A 85 32.74 -2.97 11.42
C GLU A 85 33.14 -1.52 11.65
N LEU A 86 32.28 -0.73 12.29
CA LEU A 86 32.69 0.57 12.78
C LEU A 86 33.85 0.21 13.69
N LYS A 87 35.07 0.28 13.16
CA LYS A 87 36.30 0.02 13.91
C LYS A 87 36.11 0.85 15.14
N SER A 88 36.01 0.19 16.29
CA SER A 88 35.70 0.88 17.53
C SER A 88 36.64 2.07 17.62
N GLU A 89 36.05 3.26 17.55
CA GLU A 89 36.85 4.48 17.52
C GLU A 89 37.56 4.54 18.87
N LYS A 90 38.89 4.43 18.83
CA LYS A 90 39.74 4.45 20.00
C LYS A 90 39.87 5.90 20.45
N ARG A 91 39.16 6.27 21.52
CA ARG A 91 39.17 7.61 22.10
C ARG A 91 39.77 7.56 23.50
N PHE A 92 40.53 8.59 23.85
CA PHE A 92 41.06 8.80 25.20
C PHE A 92 41.05 10.30 25.49
N ALA A 93 41.20 10.68 26.76
CA ALA A 93 41.25 12.07 27.18
C ALA A 93 42.59 12.33 27.87
N LEU A 94 43.42 13.17 27.27
CA LEU A 94 44.66 13.65 27.88
C LEU A 94 44.34 14.74 28.91
N LYS A 95 44.80 14.56 30.16
CA LYS A 95 44.56 15.51 31.25
C LYS A 95 45.88 15.96 31.84
N HIS A 96 46.19 17.25 31.70
CA HIS A 96 47.37 17.85 32.32
C HIS A 96 47.02 19.14 33.07
N VAL A 97 47.69 19.39 34.19
CA VAL A 97 47.51 20.59 35.02
C VAL A 97 48.83 21.33 35.10
N PHE A 98 48.91 22.49 34.47
CA PHE A 98 50.08 23.37 34.57
C PHE A 98 50.13 24.01 35.96
N LYS A 99 51.24 23.78 36.67
CA LYS A 99 51.54 24.46 37.94
C LYS A 99 52.32 25.74 37.64
N ASN A 100 52.14 26.77 38.47
CA ASN A 100 52.86 28.05 38.37
C ASN A 100 52.62 28.81 37.06
N VAL A 101 51.36 29.01 36.69
CA VAL A 101 50.96 29.80 35.51
C VAL A 101 51.56 31.22 35.51
N THR A 102 51.87 31.77 36.69
CA THR A 102 52.50 33.09 36.84
C THR A 102 53.95 33.16 36.36
N SER A 103 54.64 32.02 36.22
CA SER A 103 56.00 31.96 35.68
C SER A 103 56.05 31.58 34.19
N LEU A 104 54.89 31.54 33.51
CA LEU A 104 54.84 31.30 32.08
C LEU A 104 55.37 32.53 31.33
N GLU A 105 56.36 32.33 30.48
CA GLU A 105 56.86 33.39 29.60
C GLU A 105 55.85 33.65 28.48
N GLU A 106 55.56 34.93 28.21
CA GLU A 106 54.67 35.33 27.14
C GLU A 106 55.27 34.92 25.78
N GLY A 107 54.55 34.07 25.03
CA GLY A 107 55.03 33.50 23.77
C GLY A 107 55.84 32.21 23.91
N GLY A 108 56.06 31.70 25.12
CA GLY A 108 56.72 30.43 25.37
C GLY A 108 55.82 29.21 25.07
N LEU A 109 56.42 28.13 24.56
CA LEU A 109 55.75 26.84 24.40
C LEU A 109 55.76 26.07 25.73
N CYS A 110 54.60 25.55 26.14
CA CYS A 110 54.47 24.70 27.32
C CYS A 110 53.78 23.41 26.93
N ILE A 111 54.51 22.31 27.09
CA ILE A 111 54.12 20.97 26.67
C ILE A 111 53.96 20.13 27.93
N SER A 112 52.93 19.30 27.97
CA SER A 112 52.75 18.32 29.04
C SER A 112 53.75 17.16 28.90
N GLU A 113 53.78 16.28 29.89
CA GLU A 113 54.46 14.99 29.77
C GLU A 113 53.77 14.12 28.69
N GLU A 114 54.55 13.30 27.98
CA GLU A 114 54.03 12.36 26.98
C GLU A 114 53.20 11.25 27.65
N GLU A 115 52.05 10.91 27.06
CA GLU A 115 51.23 9.78 27.53
C GLU A 115 51.04 8.74 26.41
N GLU A 116 51.23 7.46 26.72
CA GLU A 116 51.07 6.39 25.73
C GLU A 116 49.61 5.90 25.70
N HIS A 117 48.95 6.11 24.56
CA HIS A 117 47.61 5.60 24.29
C HIS A 117 47.58 4.85 22.97
N PHE A 118 47.07 3.62 23.01
CA PHE A 118 46.92 2.77 21.84
C PHE A 118 48.25 2.50 21.09
N ASN A 119 49.35 2.33 21.85
CA ASN A 119 50.72 2.13 21.35
C ASN A 119 51.27 3.34 20.57
N VAL A 120 50.73 4.53 20.84
CA VAL A 120 51.17 5.81 20.29
C VAL A 120 51.43 6.76 21.45
N LYS A 121 52.53 7.52 21.39
CA LYS A 121 52.83 8.57 22.36
C LYS A 121 52.19 9.88 21.93
N TRP A 122 51.46 10.51 22.84
CA TRP A 122 50.70 11.75 22.64
C TRP A 122 51.23 12.88 23.50
#